data_AF-A0A830BFQ1-F1
#
_entry.id   AF-A0A830BFQ1-F1
#
_cell.length_a   1.000
_cell.length_b   1.000
_cell.length_c   1.000
_cell.angle_alpha   90.00
_cell.angle_beta   90.00
_cell.angle_gamma   90.00
#
_symmetry.space_group_name_H-M   'P 1'
#
loop_
_entity.id
_entity.type
_entity.pdbx_description
1 polymer ?
#
loop_
_entity_poly.entity_id
_entity_poly.type
_entity_poly.pdbx_seq_one_letter_code
_entity_poly.pdbx_strand_id
1 'polypeptide(L)'
;MPRFEDYQDLDVVVASVDRCGDGESKNVFRLQVNLVVANLLVRSGRKDDRPVYAVFVGGCSPMWEIFRCDDLLWNEGNAWVYKPELTRIQKLMLMPFGPCQFVPPFSHFGDQDLWTRLNHITTQFNHQHPKDAYVTVLHTSEDYVCGAIVLAQSILQSNTTKDLILLADDNISPPSLEALRAAGWQTKRIERIRSPYSKQNTYNEWNYSKLRIWQLTQYEKLIFIDADLLVNKNIDQFFVYPQLTAAGNYQKHFFNSGLMLVEPSRCTFETLMEKMMVVESYNGGDQGFLNEMYAWWHRLPALTNYLKVFVDVNDHLHYVNKKDVFAVHYTGLKPWKCEDEESDCNWDVLKFHRYASNSAHKMWWKVYKSMPEDLRDYCSLYRGKNNETYRSPNEVRDIPVVNKGL
;
A
#
# COMPACT_ATOMS: atom_id res chain seq x y z
N MET A 1 11.35 -26.79 12.97
CA MET A 1 9.87 -26.73 13.01
C MET A 1 9.36 -28.06 13.54
N PRO A 2 8.24 -28.08 14.29
CA PRO A 2 7.60 -29.33 14.67
C PRO A 2 7.17 -30.12 13.43
N ARG A 3 7.07 -31.45 13.55
CA ARG A 3 6.42 -32.27 12.52
C ARG A 3 4.92 -32.03 12.63
N PHE A 4 4.37 -31.26 11.70
CA PHE A 4 2.98 -30.82 11.76
C PHE A 4 1.97 -31.97 11.68
N GLU A 5 2.37 -33.12 11.15
CA GLU A 5 1.55 -34.31 11.02
C GLU A 5 1.22 -34.93 12.39
N ASP A 6 2.07 -34.69 13.39
CA ASP A 6 1.90 -35.14 14.78
C ASP A 6 0.84 -34.31 15.54
N TYR A 7 0.44 -33.16 14.98
CA TYR A 7 -0.44 -32.19 15.63
C TYR A 7 -1.68 -31.96 14.78
N GLN A 8 -2.62 -32.90 14.89
CA GLN A 8 -3.96 -32.76 14.33
C GLN A 8 -4.96 -32.53 15.46
N ASP A 9 -6.07 -31.88 15.14
CA ASP A 9 -7.21 -31.80 16.04
C ASP A 9 -6.88 -31.07 17.36
N LEU A 10 -6.12 -29.98 17.27
CA LEU A 10 -5.92 -29.07 18.40
C LEU A 10 -7.11 -28.12 18.58
N ASP A 11 -7.51 -27.88 19.83
CA ASP A 11 -8.48 -26.83 20.20
C ASP A 11 -7.76 -25.51 20.56
N VAL A 12 -6.54 -25.62 21.10
CA VAL A 12 -5.73 -24.48 21.54
C VAL A 12 -4.27 -24.71 21.16
N VAL A 13 -3.65 -23.69 20.59
CA VAL A 13 -2.20 -23.64 20.34
C VAL A 13 -1.56 -22.61 21.26
N VAL A 14 -0.69 -23.06 22.15
CA VAL A 14 0.03 -22.20 23.11
C VAL A 14 1.48 -22.01 22.64
N ALA A 15 1.95 -20.77 22.63
CA ALA A 15 3.33 -20.43 22.31
C ALA A 15 3.92 -19.43 23.29
N SER A 16 5.21 -19.60 23.63
CA SER A 16 5.95 -18.64 24.47
C SER A 16 6.97 -17.87 23.65
N VAL A 17 7.01 -16.54 23.79
CA VAL A 17 8.06 -15.68 23.19
C VAL A 17 8.55 -14.68 24.23
N ASP A 18 9.70 -14.97 24.83
CA ASP A 18 10.23 -14.19 25.97
C ASP A 18 11.25 -13.11 25.61
N ARG A 19 11.80 -13.13 24.38
CA ARG A 19 12.84 -12.17 23.95
C ARG A 19 12.50 -11.52 22.61
N CYS A 20 12.21 -10.23 22.65
CA CYS A 20 11.91 -9.42 21.47
C CYS A 20 13.15 -8.83 20.78
N GLY A 21 14.30 -8.75 21.47
CA GLY A 21 15.49 -8.07 20.96
C GLY A 21 15.30 -6.55 20.86
N ASP A 22 16.41 -5.82 20.64
CA ASP A 22 16.36 -4.37 20.40
C ASP A 22 15.75 -4.09 19.01
N GLY A 23 14.46 -3.77 18.98
CA GLY A 23 13.68 -3.55 17.75
C GLY A 23 12.51 -4.52 17.61
N GLU A 24 11.50 -4.35 18.47
CA GLU A 24 10.35 -5.27 18.65
C GLU A 24 9.73 -5.80 17.34
N SER A 25 9.68 -4.99 16.27
CA SER A 25 9.00 -5.36 15.03
C SER A 25 9.77 -6.36 14.16
N LYS A 26 11.12 -6.37 14.16
CA LYS A 26 11.93 -7.10 13.15
C LYS A 26 12.67 -8.32 13.72
N ASN A 27 11.98 -9.12 14.54
CA ASN A 27 12.55 -10.33 15.15
C ASN A 27 12.20 -11.61 14.38
N VAL A 28 13.20 -12.26 13.77
CA VAL A 28 13.02 -13.48 12.97
C VAL A 28 12.53 -14.66 13.79
N PHE A 29 12.97 -14.81 15.05
CA PHE A 29 12.50 -15.88 15.92
C PHE A 29 11.02 -15.72 16.27
N ARG A 30 10.60 -14.49 16.61
CA ARG A 30 9.19 -14.13 16.83
C ARG A 30 8.35 -14.49 15.59
N LEU A 31 8.83 -14.15 14.38
CA LEU A 31 8.17 -14.54 13.13
C LEU A 31 8.04 -16.05 12.99
N GLN A 32 9.12 -16.81 13.19
CA GLN A 32 9.09 -18.27 13.09
C GLN A 32 8.09 -18.91 14.04
N VAL A 33 8.04 -18.45 15.30
CA VAL A 33 7.06 -18.95 16.29
C VAL A 33 5.64 -18.63 15.83
N ASN A 34 5.37 -17.39 15.42
CA ASN A 34 4.03 -16.99 14.95
C ASN A 34 3.58 -17.76 13.70
N LEU A 35 4.50 -18.07 12.77
CA LEU A 35 4.23 -18.89 11.59
C LEU A 35 3.94 -20.36 11.94
N VAL A 36 4.63 -20.92 12.93
CA VAL A 36 4.34 -22.27 13.42
C VAL A 36 2.94 -22.33 14.04
N VAL A 37 2.59 -21.35 14.88
CA VAL A 37 1.25 -21.24 15.47
C VAL A 37 0.19 -21.14 14.37
N ALA A 38 0.36 -20.22 13.41
CA ALA A 38 -0.55 -20.05 12.29
C ALA A 38 -0.75 -21.34 11.46
N ASN A 39 0.31 -22.08 11.17
CA ASN A 39 0.22 -23.37 10.47
C ASN A 39 -0.55 -24.43 11.26
N LEU A 40 -0.30 -24.53 12.57
CA LEU A 40 -1.00 -25.48 13.44
C LEU A 40 -2.50 -25.18 13.51
N LEU A 41 -2.88 -23.90 13.60
CA LEU A 41 -4.27 -23.45 13.61
C LEU A 41 -5.01 -23.84 12.32
N VAL A 42 -4.43 -23.52 11.16
CA VAL A 42 -5.04 -23.82 9.85
C VAL A 42 -5.19 -25.32 9.62
N ARG A 43 -4.23 -26.13 10.07
CA ARG A 43 -4.33 -27.60 9.98
C ARG A 43 -5.38 -28.18 10.92
N SER A 44 -5.52 -27.62 12.12
CA SER A 44 -6.43 -28.14 13.15
C SER A 44 -7.88 -27.72 12.95
N GLY A 45 -8.15 -26.56 12.34
CA GLY A 45 -9.52 -26.08 12.14
C GLY A 45 -10.26 -26.67 10.94
N ARG A 46 -9.63 -27.55 10.15
CA ARG A 46 -10.21 -28.09 8.90
C ARG A 46 -11.22 -29.22 9.08
N LYS A 47 -11.31 -29.85 10.25
CA LYS A 47 -12.08 -31.08 10.41
C LYS A 47 -13.56 -30.88 10.75
N ASP A 48 -13.92 -29.89 11.57
CA ASP A 48 -15.30 -29.82 12.12
C ASP A 48 -15.85 -28.38 12.32
N ASP A 49 -15.29 -27.36 11.67
CA ASP A 49 -15.67 -25.93 11.84
C ASP A 49 -15.61 -25.42 13.31
N ARG A 50 -14.94 -26.20 14.17
CA ARG A 50 -14.76 -25.90 15.59
C ARG A 50 -13.76 -24.75 15.75
N PRO A 51 -14.02 -23.80 16.67
CA PRO A 51 -13.10 -22.70 16.89
C PRO A 51 -11.79 -23.22 17.47
N VAL A 52 -10.67 -22.76 16.90
CA VAL A 52 -9.32 -23.03 17.42
C VAL A 52 -8.73 -21.73 17.97
N TYR A 53 -8.17 -21.78 19.16
CA TYR A 53 -7.63 -20.60 19.84
C TYR A 53 -6.11 -20.55 19.77
N ALA A 54 -5.56 -19.33 19.70
CA ALA A 54 -4.13 -19.09 19.82
C ALA A 54 -3.86 -18.39 21.15
N VAL A 55 -2.92 -18.92 21.94
CA VAL A 55 -2.51 -18.33 23.20
C VAL A 55 -1.02 -18.03 23.14
N PHE A 56 -0.67 -16.76 23.33
CA PHE A 56 0.72 -16.34 23.41
C PHE A 56 1.03 -15.92 24.84
N VAL A 57 2.15 -16.38 25.36
CA VAL A 57 2.65 -16.04 26.70
C VAL A 57 4.06 -15.48 26.56
N GLY A 58 4.44 -14.50 27.37
CA GLY A 58 5.81 -13.98 27.44
C GLY A 58 5.91 -12.47 27.27
N GLY A 59 7.14 -11.97 27.14
CA GLY A 59 7.42 -10.53 27.08
C GLY A 59 7.06 -9.86 25.75
N CYS A 60 6.62 -10.63 24.75
CA CYS A 60 6.41 -10.17 23.38
C CYS A 60 4.97 -10.37 22.93
N SER A 61 4.33 -9.31 22.43
CA SER A 61 3.04 -9.46 21.76
C SER A 61 3.17 -10.32 20.50
N PRO A 62 2.11 -10.98 20.04
CA PRO A 62 2.11 -11.71 18.76
C PRO A 62 2.32 -10.77 17.58
N MET A 63 2.75 -11.31 16.44
CA MET A 63 2.91 -10.49 15.23
C MET A 63 1.53 -10.10 14.71
N TRP A 64 1.24 -8.80 14.75
CA TRP A 64 -0.06 -8.24 14.42
C TRP A 64 -0.44 -8.42 12.94
N GLU A 65 0.55 -8.59 12.05
CA GLU A 65 0.32 -8.95 10.65
C GLU A 65 -0.36 -10.31 10.50
N ILE A 66 -0.08 -11.23 11.43
CA ILE A 66 -0.66 -12.58 11.46
C ILE A 66 -1.87 -12.60 12.39
N PHE A 67 -1.75 -12.13 13.63
CA PHE A 67 -2.78 -12.14 14.66
C PHE A 67 -3.33 -10.73 14.88
N ARG A 68 -4.41 -10.39 14.19
CA ARG A 68 -5.02 -9.05 14.27
C ARG A 68 -5.58 -8.79 15.65
N CYS A 69 -5.56 -7.53 16.05
CA CYS A 69 -6.23 -7.11 17.27
C CYS A 69 -7.77 -7.26 17.20
N ASP A 70 -8.36 -7.32 15.99
CA ASP A 70 -9.78 -7.70 15.79
C ASP A 70 -10.09 -9.13 16.29
N ASP A 71 -9.09 -10.00 16.27
CA ASP A 71 -9.22 -11.41 16.64
C ASP A 71 -8.87 -11.65 18.14
N LEU A 72 -8.48 -10.60 18.88
CA LEU A 72 -8.05 -10.66 20.28
C LEU A 72 -9.26 -10.74 21.22
N LEU A 73 -9.35 -11.79 22.02
CA LEU A 73 -10.42 -11.98 23.00
C LEU A 73 -10.04 -11.47 24.39
N TRP A 74 -8.77 -11.61 24.76
CA TRP A 74 -8.31 -11.27 26.11
C TRP A 74 -6.81 -11.00 26.12
N ASN A 75 -6.41 -9.99 26.88
CA ASN A 75 -5.02 -9.59 27.12
C ASN A 75 -4.90 -9.14 28.57
N GLU A 76 -4.12 -9.87 29.37
CA GLU A 76 -3.78 -9.50 30.75
C GLU A 76 -2.32 -9.89 31.06
N GLY A 77 -1.57 -8.94 31.61
CA GLY A 77 -0.17 -9.15 31.97
C GLY A 77 0.68 -9.50 30.74
N ASN A 78 1.15 -10.75 30.68
CA ASN A 78 2.04 -11.27 29.64
C ASN A 78 1.36 -12.34 28.78
N ALA A 79 0.03 -12.37 28.74
CA ALA A 79 -0.74 -13.39 28.02
C ALA A 79 -1.78 -12.77 27.09
N TRP A 80 -1.84 -13.28 25.86
CA TRP A 80 -2.80 -12.88 24.83
C TRP A 80 -3.55 -14.09 24.29
N VAL A 81 -4.88 -14.02 24.24
CA VAL A 81 -5.76 -15.07 23.74
C VAL A 81 -6.52 -14.57 22.52
N TYR A 82 -6.37 -15.27 21.40
CA TYR A 82 -7.00 -14.94 20.13
C TYR A 82 -7.96 -16.04 19.68
N LYS A 83 -9.05 -15.61 19.03
CA LYS A 83 -9.90 -16.45 18.19
C LYS A 83 -9.73 -16.01 16.73
N PRO A 84 -8.70 -16.52 16.04
CA PRO A 84 -8.36 -16.08 14.70
C PRO A 84 -9.39 -16.51 13.65
N GLU A 85 -9.56 -15.64 12.64
CA GLU A 85 -10.28 -15.99 11.42
C GLU A 85 -9.43 -16.93 10.55
N LEU A 86 -9.73 -18.23 10.62
CA LEU A 86 -8.88 -19.27 9.99
C LEU A 86 -8.75 -19.12 8.48
N THR A 87 -9.79 -18.65 7.79
CA THR A 87 -9.76 -18.39 6.33
C THR A 87 -8.70 -17.36 5.97
N ARG A 88 -8.61 -16.26 6.73
CA ARG A 88 -7.57 -15.24 6.56
C ARG A 88 -6.18 -15.80 6.87
N ILE A 89 -6.01 -16.52 7.97
CA ILE A 89 -4.72 -17.15 8.30
C ILE A 89 -4.31 -18.14 7.20
N GLN A 90 -5.25 -18.90 6.64
CA GLN A 90 -4.98 -19.82 5.54
C GLN A 90 -4.51 -19.08 4.28
N LYS A 91 -5.15 -17.96 3.91
CA LYS A 91 -4.68 -17.10 2.80
C LYS A 91 -3.26 -16.60 3.06
N LEU A 92 -2.95 -16.16 4.28
CA LEU A 92 -1.60 -15.74 4.68
C LEU A 92 -0.60 -16.89 4.58
N MET A 93 -0.94 -18.11 5.01
CA MET A 93 -0.04 -19.27 5.01
C MET A 93 0.25 -19.81 3.59
N LEU A 94 -0.57 -19.46 2.60
CA LEU A 94 -0.25 -19.70 1.19
C LEU A 94 0.78 -18.72 0.63
N MET A 95 0.96 -17.57 1.27
CA MET A 95 1.95 -16.60 0.85
C MET A 95 3.35 -17.10 1.22
N PRO A 96 4.35 -16.94 0.35
CA PRO A 96 5.73 -17.28 0.64
C PRO A 96 6.28 -16.32 1.71
N PHE A 97 6.98 -16.90 2.67
CA PHE A 97 7.71 -16.20 3.72
C PHE A 97 9.21 -16.38 3.52
N GLY A 98 9.99 -15.32 3.72
CA GLY A 98 11.43 -15.32 3.49
C GLY A 98 12.04 -14.00 2.97
N PRO A 99 13.37 -13.88 3.01
CA PRO A 99 14.04 -12.66 2.58
C PRO A 99 13.79 -12.40 1.08
N CYS A 100 13.90 -11.14 0.68
CA CYS A 100 13.70 -10.69 -0.70
C CYS A 100 14.62 -11.39 -1.73
N GLN A 101 15.75 -11.97 -1.28
CA GLN A 101 16.67 -12.74 -2.12
C GLN A 101 16.12 -14.11 -2.55
N PHE A 102 15.26 -14.73 -1.73
CA PHE A 102 14.73 -16.08 -1.98
C PHE A 102 13.24 -16.10 -2.32
N VAL A 103 12.52 -15.01 -2.05
CA VAL A 103 11.09 -14.89 -2.34
C VAL A 103 10.87 -13.75 -3.35
N PRO A 104 10.91 -14.06 -4.66
CA PRO A 104 10.70 -13.06 -5.71
C PRO A 104 9.23 -12.59 -5.72
N PRO A 105 8.94 -11.44 -6.35
CA PRO A 105 7.57 -11.01 -6.58
C PRO A 105 6.76 -12.03 -7.39
N PHE A 106 5.48 -12.19 -7.05
CA PHE A 106 4.61 -13.25 -7.54
C PHE A 106 4.42 -13.33 -9.06
N SER A 107 4.64 -12.26 -9.82
CA SER A 107 4.44 -12.28 -11.28
C SER A 107 5.67 -12.62 -12.10
N HIS A 108 6.82 -12.94 -11.48
CA HIS A 108 7.99 -13.38 -12.25
C HIS A 108 7.93 -14.87 -12.61
N PHE A 109 7.06 -15.63 -11.97
CA PHE A 109 6.75 -17.01 -12.30
C PHE A 109 5.25 -17.13 -12.52
N GLY A 110 4.82 -17.96 -13.45
CA GLY A 110 3.40 -18.22 -13.74
C GLY A 110 2.70 -18.89 -12.56
N ASP A 111 2.56 -18.20 -11.44
CA ASP A 111 1.95 -18.69 -10.20
C ASP A 111 0.42 -18.60 -10.28
N GLN A 112 -0.09 -19.02 -11.45
CA GLN A 112 -1.50 -19.26 -11.71
C GLN A 112 -2.07 -20.22 -10.66
N ASP A 113 -1.24 -21.11 -10.12
CA ASP A 113 -1.58 -22.01 -9.01
C ASP A 113 -1.81 -21.26 -7.68
N LEU A 114 -0.91 -20.36 -7.25
CA LEU A 114 -1.15 -19.52 -6.06
C LEU A 114 -2.42 -18.67 -6.22
N TRP A 115 -2.57 -18.00 -7.35
CA TRP A 115 -3.76 -17.19 -7.63
C TRP A 115 -5.03 -18.04 -7.60
N THR A 116 -5.02 -19.22 -8.23
CA THR A 116 -6.15 -20.15 -8.25
C THR A 116 -6.51 -20.63 -6.85
N ARG A 117 -5.52 -20.97 -6.02
CA ARG A 117 -5.75 -21.38 -4.63
C ARG A 117 -6.33 -20.26 -3.77
N LEU A 118 -5.77 -19.05 -3.88
CA LEU A 118 -6.30 -17.88 -3.14
C LEU A 118 -7.72 -17.54 -3.60
N ASN A 119 -7.98 -17.62 -4.91
CA ASN A 119 -9.29 -17.35 -5.47
C ASN A 119 -10.31 -18.41 -5.02
N HIS A 120 -9.94 -19.70 -5.04
CA HIS A 120 -10.78 -20.79 -4.55
C HIS A 120 -11.16 -20.60 -3.07
N ILE A 121 -10.20 -20.21 -2.21
CA ILE A 121 -10.51 -19.91 -0.80
C ILE A 121 -11.44 -18.70 -0.71
N THR A 122 -11.20 -17.66 -1.51
CA THR A 122 -12.03 -16.46 -1.49
C THR A 122 -13.48 -16.77 -1.92
N THR A 123 -13.68 -17.58 -2.95
CA THR A 123 -15.03 -17.93 -3.45
C THR A 123 -15.75 -18.96 -2.58
N GLN A 124 -15.03 -19.89 -1.94
CA GLN A 124 -15.61 -20.93 -1.09
C GLN A 124 -16.21 -20.36 0.20
N PHE A 125 -15.58 -19.33 0.77
CA PHE A 125 -15.94 -18.80 2.09
C PHE A 125 -16.70 -17.46 2.07
N ASN A 126 -16.80 -16.79 0.91
CA ASN A 126 -17.63 -15.58 0.76
C ASN A 126 -18.92 -15.87 0.00
N HIS A 127 -20.05 -15.95 0.72
CA HIS A 127 -21.39 -16.05 0.15
C HIS A 127 -21.98 -14.70 -0.30
N GLN A 128 -21.27 -13.59 -0.07
CA GLN A 128 -21.58 -12.26 -0.60
C GLN A 128 -20.39 -11.75 -1.41
N HIS A 129 -20.64 -11.09 -2.54
CA HIS A 129 -19.57 -10.45 -3.31
C HIS A 129 -18.84 -9.43 -2.41
N PRO A 130 -17.53 -9.60 -2.16
CA PRO A 130 -16.75 -8.65 -1.37
C PRO A 130 -16.91 -7.26 -1.96
N LYS A 131 -17.30 -6.29 -1.13
CA LYS A 131 -17.13 -4.90 -1.52
C LYS A 131 -15.64 -4.60 -1.41
N ASP A 132 -15.02 -4.43 -2.57
CA ASP A 132 -13.63 -4.02 -2.71
C ASP A 132 -13.58 -2.64 -3.39
N ALA A 133 -12.57 -1.84 -3.09
CA ALA A 133 -12.43 -0.52 -3.69
C ALA A 133 -10.99 -0.12 -3.99
N TYR A 134 -10.83 0.69 -5.03
CA TYR A 134 -9.68 1.57 -5.16
C TYR A 134 -9.86 2.80 -4.27
N VAL A 135 -8.80 3.18 -3.56
CA VAL A 135 -8.84 4.33 -2.65
C VAL A 135 -7.68 5.27 -2.91
N THR A 136 -7.98 6.57 -2.99
CA THR A 136 -6.95 7.62 -2.97
C THR A 136 -7.25 8.64 -1.88
N VAL A 137 -6.24 9.40 -1.47
CA VAL A 137 -6.34 10.41 -0.41
C VAL A 137 -5.78 11.72 -0.95
N LEU A 138 -6.57 12.79 -0.89
CA LEU A 138 -6.15 14.16 -1.13
C LEU A 138 -6.22 14.94 0.18
N HIS A 139 -5.16 15.69 0.48
CA HIS A 139 -5.10 16.52 1.68
C HIS A 139 -4.21 17.75 1.43
N THR A 140 -4.39 18.80 2.22
CA THR A 140 -3.53 20.00 2.28
C THR A 140 -3.52 20.91 1.05
N SER A 141 -3.54 20.37 -0.18
CA SER A 141 -3.40 21.14 -1.43
C SER A 141 -4.26 20.56 -2.56
N GLU A 142 -4.70 21.42 -3.47
CA GLU A 142 -5.36 21.05 -4.71
C GLU A 142 -4.39 20.60 -5.83
N ASP A 143 -3.08 20.67 -5.59
CA ASP A 143 -2.05 20.35 -6.58
C ASP A 143 -2.18 18.95 -7.19
N TYR A 144 -2.83 18.02 -6.49
CA TYR A 144 -3.00 16.63 -6.90
C TYR A 144 -4.41 16.32 -7.42
N VAL A 145 -5.33 17.29 -7.49
CA VAL A 145 -6.69 17.05 -7.96
C VAL A 145 -6.69 16.55 -9.40
N CYS A 146 -5.91 17.16 -10.29
CA CYS A 146 -5.83 16.69 -11.67
C CYS A 146 -5.20 15.29 -11.78
N GLY A 147 -4.21 14.99 -10.92
CA GLY A 147 -3.67 13.64 -10.80
C GLY A 147 -4.73 12.61 -10.43
N ALA A 148 -5.54 12.91 -9.41
CA ALA A 148 -6.66 12.06 -8.99
C ALA A 148 -7.75 11.91 -10.05
N ILE A 149 -8.07 12.96 -10.82
CA ILE A 149 -9.01 12.89 -11.96
C ILE A 149 -8.48 11.91 -13.01
N VAL A 150 -7.24 12.08 -13.44
CA VAL A 150 -6.63 11.19 -14.45
C VAL A 150 -6.48 9.76 -13.92
N LEU A 151 -6.17 9.59 -12.63
CA LEU A 151 -6.13 8.29 -11.98
C LEU A 151 -7.48 7.57 -12.06
N ALA A 152 -8.59 8.22 -11.68
CA ALA A 152 -9.93 7.63 -11.80
C ALA A 152 -10.23 7.22 -13.24
N GLN A 153 -9.99 8.11 -14.20
CA GLN A 153 -10.22 7.85 -15.61
C GLN A 153 -9.38 6.67 -16.12
N SER A 154 -8.13 6.55 -15.68
CA SER A 154 -7.26 5.43 -16.03
C SER A 154 -7.75 4.09 -15.46
N ILE A 155 -8.26 4.10 -14.22
CA ILE A 155 -8.84 2.92 -13.57
C ILE A 155 -10.12 2.49 -14.30
N LEU A 156 -11.02 3.43 -14.60
CA LEU A 156 -12.27 3.16 -15.31
C LEU A 156 -12.03 2.65 -16.73
N GLN A 157 -11.08 3.24 -17.47
CA GLN A 157 -10.68 2.79 -18.81
C GLN A 157 -10.06 1.37 -18.80
N SER A 158 -9.63 0.88 -17.64
CA SER A 158 -9.17 -0.50 -17.47
C SER A 158 -10.31 -1.51 -17.26
N ASN A 159 -11.58 -1.08 -17.32
CA ASN A 159 -12.79 -1.89 -17.08
C ASN A 159 -12.82 -2.51 -15.68
N THR A 160 -12.50 -1.72 -14.65
CA THR A 160 -12.64 -2.20 -13.28
C THR A 160 -14.10 -2.47 -12.91
N THR A 161 -14.30 -3.42 -12.01
CA THR A 161 -15.58 -3.72 -11.36
C THR A 161 -15.67 -3.18 -9.93
N LYS A 162 -14.63 -2.48 -9.46
CA LYS A 162 -14.47 -2.07 -8.06
C LYS A 162 -14.94 -0.64 -7.84
N ASP A 163 -15.33 -0.35 -6.61
CA ASP A 163 -15.69 1.02 -6.22
C ASP A 163 -14.45 1.93 -6.27
N LEU A 164 -14.67 3.22 -6.53
CA LEU A 164 -13.64 4.26 -6.48
C LEU A 164 -13.97 5.20 -5.31
N ILE A 165 -13.15 5.22 -4.26
CA ILE A 165 -13.32 6.08 -3.08
C ILE A 165 -12.18 7.10 -3.00
N LEU A 166 -12.53 8.37 -2.78
CA LEU A 166 -11.56 9.43 -2.54
C LEU A 166 -11.78 10.04 -1.16
N LEU A 167 -10.77 10.00 -0.32
CA LEU A 167 -10.78 10.70 0.96
C LEU A 167 -10.20 12.10 0.77
N ALA A 168 -10.94 13.14 1.16
CA ALA A 168 -10.53 14.54 1.04
C ALA A 168 -10.72 15.28 2.35
N ASP A 169 -9.80 16.19 2.67
CA ASP A 169 -9.99 17.16 3.74
C ASP A 169 -10.69 18.43 3.24
N ASP A 170 -10.87 19.41 4.13
CA ASP A 170 -11.51 20.69 3.82
C ASP A 170 -10.64 21.64 2.98
N ASN A 171 -9.41 21.24 2.64
CA ASN A 171 -8.53 22.02 1.78
C ASN A 171 -8.80 21.77 0.29
N ILE A 172 -9.63 20.78 -0.04
CA ILE A 172 -10.11 20.53 -1.41
C ILE A 172 -11.43 21.27 -1.61
N SER A 173 -11.45 22.24 -2.53
CA SER A 173 -12.60 23.13 -2.70
C SER A 173 -13.83 22.39 -3.25
N PRO A 174 -15.05 22.92 -3.04
CA PRO A 174 -16.27 22.30 -3.58
C PRO A 174 -16.26 22.08 -5.11
N PRO A 175 -15.75 23.02 -5.95
CA PRO A 175 -15.59 22.77 -7.38
C PRO A 175 -14.66 21.58 -7.68
N SER A 176 -13.57 21.46 -6.93
CA SER A 176 -12.62 20.34 -7.05
C SER A 176 -13.25 19.02 -6.66
N LEU A 177 -14.03 18.98 -5.58
CA LEU A 177 -14.80 17.80 -5.18
C LEU A 177 -15.83 17.40 -6.25
N GLU A 178 -16.47 18.36 -6.90
CA GLU A 178 -17.42 18.08 -7.96
C GLU A 178 -16.73 17.50 -9.21
N ALA A 179 -15.59 18.07 -9.61
CA ALA A 179 -14.78 17.52 -10.69
C ALA A 179 -14.29 16.09 -10.39
N LEU A 180 -13.90 15.80 -9.14
CA LEU A 180 -13.52 14.47 -8.70
C LEU A 180 -14.69 13.47 -8.76
N ARG A 181 -15.90 13.90 -8.39
CA ARG A 181 -17.12 13.08 -8.54
C ARG A 181 -17.46 12.81 -9.99
N ALA A 182 -17.43 13.83 -10.83
CA ALA A 182 -17.65 13.71 -12.27
C ALA A 182 -16.60 12.78 -12.92
N ALA A 183 -15.36 12.76 -12.41
CA ALA A 183 -14.33 11.83 -12.84
C ALA A 183 -14.57 10.37 -12.41
N GLY A 184 -15.49 10.11 -11.47
CA GLY A 184 -15.89 8.78 -11.01
C GLY A 184 -15.59 8.47 -9.54
N TRP A 185 -15.03 9.41 -8.77
CA TRP A 185 -14.76 9.19 -7.35
C TRP A 185 -16.01 9.36 -6.48
N GLN A 186 -16.22 8.44 -5.55
CA GLN A 186 -17.07 8.65 -4.39
C GLN A 186 -16.28 9.37 -3.29
N THR A 187 -16.52 10.67 -3.12
CA THR A 187 -15.77 11.50 -2.18
C THR A 187 -16.26 11.31 -0.73
N LYS A 188 -15.34 11.16 0.23
CA LYS A 188 -15.62 11.18 1.66
C LYS A 188 -14.73 12.21 2.36
N ARG A 189 -15.35 13.04 3.20
CA ARG A 189 -14.61 14.01 4.03
C ARG A 189 -13.81 13.29 5.13
N ILE A 190 -12.58 13.70 5.35
CA ILE A 190 -11.72 13.23 6.45
C ILE A 190 -11.10 14.39 7.22
N GLU A 191 -10.74 14.12 8.47
CA GLU A 191 -9.86 14.99 9.24
C GLU A 191 -8.41 14.58 9.01
N ARG A 192 -7.56 15.56 8.68
CA ARG A 192 -6.13 15.33 8.48
C ARG A 192 -5.45 14.81 9.75
N ILE A 193 -4.42 13.99 9.55
CA ILE A 193 -3.56 13.48 10.62
C ILE A 193 -2.16 14.05 10.39
N ARG A 194 -1.67 14.79 11.39
CA ARG A 194 -0.33 15.38 11.35
C ARG A 194 0.72 14.30 11.64
N SER A 195 1.76 14.24 10.82
CA SER A 195 2.95 13.41 11.06
C SER A 195 3.70 13.96 12.29
N PRO A 196 3.87 13.20 13.39
CA PRO A 196 4.40 13.75 14.65
C PRO A 196 5.82 14.30 14.52
N TYR A 197 6.65 13.61 13.73
CA TYR A 197 8.07 13.92 13.55
C TYR A 197 8.36 14.81 12.32
N SER A 198 7.35 15.26 11.60
CA SER A 198 7.57 16.19 10.47
C SER A 198 7.81 17.61 10.97
N LYS A 199 8.74 18.31 10.30
CA LYS A 199 8.87 19.76 10.43
C LYS A 199 7.58 20.45 9.99
N GLN A 200 7.29 21.62 10.54
CA GLN A 200 6.12 22.39 10.13
C GLN A 200 6.27 22.89 8.69
N ASN A 201 5.17 22.91 7.92
CA ASN A 201 5.11 23.36 6.53
C ASN A 201 5.97 22.54 5.55
N THR A 202 6.33 21.30 5.89
CA THR A 202 6.96 20.37 4.94
C THR A 202 5.94 19.53 4.21
N TYR A 203 6.32 19.03 3.03
CA TYR A 203 5.43 18.24 2.16
C TYR A 203 4.84 16.99 2.85
N ASN A 204 5.56 16.43 3.83
CA ASN A 204 5.17 15.23 4.57
C ASN A 204 4.38 15.49 5.85
N GLU A 205 4.08 16.75 6.19
CA GLU A 205 3.46 17.12 7.46
C GLU A 205 2.11 16.44 7.69
N TRP A 206 1.38 16.13 6.63
CA TRP A 206 0.03 15.58 6.70
C TRP A 206 -0.10 14.20 6.06
N ASN A 207 1.02 13.56 5.70
CA ASN A 207 1.02 12.26 5.01
C ASN A 207 0.35 11.14 5.83
N TYR A 208 0.34 11.24 7.16
CA TYR A 208 -0.34 10.27 8.01
C TYR A 208 -1.87 10.30 7.82
N SER A 209 -2.43 11.28 7.12
CA SER A 209 -3.84 11.26 6.69
C SER A 209 -4.15 10.03 5.82
N LYS A 210 -3.13 9.42 5.18
CA LYS A 210 -3.24 8.12 4.50
C LYS A 210 -3.75 7.00 5.42
N LEU A 211 -3.46 7.05 6.72
CA LEU A 211 -3.92 6.04 7.69
C LEU A 211 -5.46 5.95 7.79
N ARG A 212 -6.19 7.00 7.38
CA ARG A 212 -7.65 7.01 7.33
C ARG A 212 -8.25 5.90 6.46
N ILE A 213 -7.49 5.32 5.54
CA ILE A 213 -7.97 4.22 4.68
C ILE A 213 -8.41 2.99 5.51
N TRP A 214 -7.79 2.73 6.67
CA TRP A 214 -8.18 1.61 7.53
C TRP A 214 -9.54 1.79 8.21
N GLN A 215 -10.12 3.00 8.19
CA GLN A 215 -11.45 3.26 8.73
C GLN A 215 -12.58 2.89 7.76
N LEU A 216 -12.27 2.51 6.52
CA LEU A 216 -13.25 2.15 5.50
C LEU A 216 -13.76 0.70 5.66
N THR A 217 -14.23 0.36 6.86
CA THR A 217 -14.63 -0.99 7.28
C THR A 217 -15.87 -1.55 6.58
N GLN A 218 -16.54 -0.76 5.73
CA GLN A 218 -17.57 -1.25 4.82
C GLN A 218 -17.01 -2.03 3.60
N TYR A 219 -15.69 -2.05 3.43
CA TYR A 219 -14.98 -2.79 2.40
C TYR A 219 -14.15 -3.93 3.01
N GLU A 220 -14.04 -5.07 2.31
CA GLU A 220 -13.20 -6.19 2.73
C GLU A 220 -11.72 -5.89 2.43
N LYS A 221 -11.45 -5.41 1.20
CA LYS A 221 -10.10 -5.05 0.76
C LYS A 221 -10.08 -3.75 0.00
N LEU A 222 -8.98 -3.02 0.15
CA LEU A 222 -8.70 -1.82 -0.61
C LEU A 222 -7.39 -1.99 -1.36
N ILE A 223 -7.33 -1.49 -2.60
CA ILE A 223 -6.06 -1.09 -3.20
C ILE A 223 -5.97 0.43 -3.06
N PHE A 224 -5.12 0.86 -2.13
CA PHE A 224 -4.73 2.26 -2.02
C PHE A 224 -3.79 2.63 -3.18
N ILE A 225 -4.02 3.79 -3.80
CA ILE A 225 -3.22 4.34 -4.90
C ILE A 225 -3.01 5.85 -4.67
N ASP A 226 -1.76 6.31 -4.57
CA ASP A 226 -1.44 7.74 -4.52
C ASP A 226 -1.92 8.44 -5.81
N ALA A 227 -2.34 9.70 -5.70
CA ALA A 227 -2.90 10.48 -6.82
C ALA A 227 -1.90 10.81 -7.94
N ASP A 228 -0.63 10.44 -7.78
CA ASP A 228 0.43 10.57 -8.79
C ASP A 228 0.80 9.24 -9.46
N LEU A 229 -0.08 8.25 -9.39
CA LEU A 229 -0.03 7.06 -10.22
C LEU A 229 -0.99 7.14 -11.41
N LEU A 230 -0.67 6.37 -12.45
CA LEU A 230 -1.54 6.09 -13.59
C LEU A 230 -1.71 4.58 -13.74
N VAL A 231 -2.96 4.10 -13.77
CA VAL A 231 -3.26 2.69 -14.04
C VAL A 231 -3.33 2.46 -15.54
N ASN A 232 -2.40 1.67 -16.05
CA ASN A 232 -2.26 1.36 -17.48
C ASN A 232 -3.00 0.06 -17.89
N LYS A 233 -3.09 -0.90 -16.97
CA LYS A 233 -3.80 -2.17 -17.16
C LYS A 233 -4.66 -2.45 -15.94
N ASN A 234 -5.73 -3.23 -16.13
CA ASN A 234 -6.58 -3.64 -15.03
C ASN A 234 -5.76 -4.38 -13.95
N ILE A 235 -5.95 -3.97 -12.69
CA ILE A 235 -5.28 -4.57 -11.53
C ILE A 235 -6.29 -5.17 -10.53
N ASP A 236 -7.54 -5.41 -10.94
CA ASP A 236 -8.59 -6.03 -10.10
C ASP A 236 -8.15 -7.43 -9.63
N GLN A 237 -7.39 -8.15 -10.46
CA GLN A 237 -6.90 -9.49 -10.15
C GLN A 237 -6.03 -9.55 -8.87
N PHE A 238 -5.47 -8.43 -8.42
CA PHE A 238 -4.62 -8.37 -7.24
C PHE A 238 -5.44 -8.29 -5.93
N PHE A 239 -6.74 -8.01 -5.97
CA PHE A 239 -7.59 -8.02 -4.76
C PHE A 239 -7.67 -9.41 -4.09
N VAL A 240 -7.20 -10.48 -4.75
CA VAL A 240 -7.17 -11.83 -4.15
C VAL A 240 -6.14 -11.94 -3.01
N TYR A 241 -5.08 -11.12 -3.02
CA TYR A 241 -3.98 -11.20 -2.04
C TYR A 241 -4.35 -10.63 -0.66
N PRO A 242 -3.69 -11.05 0.43
CA PRO A 242 -3.94 -10.56 1.79
C PRO A 242 -3.17 -9.26 2.11
N GLN A 243 -3.55 -8.58 3.20
CA GLN A 243 -2.77 -7.46 3.76
C GLN A 243 -1.45 -7.94 4.40
N LEU A 244 -0.35 -7.18 4.36
CA LEU A 244 -0.08 -6.01 3.51
C LEU A 244 0.60 -6.50 2.24
N THR A 245 0.03 -6.18 1.08
CA THR A 245 0.61 -6.54 -0.22
C THR A 245 1.00 -5.27 -0.97
N ALA A 246 2.27 -5.14 -1.37
CA ALA A 246 2.78 -3.92 -2.00
C ALA A 246 4.01 -4.21 -2.86
N ALA A 247 4.33 -3.31 -3.79
CA ALA A 247 5.56 -3.39 -4.57
C ALA A 247 6.77 -2.88 -3.76
N GLY A 248 7.94 -3.45 -4.02
CA GLY A 248 9.19 -2.93 -3.47
C GLY A 248 9.52 -1.53 -4.00
N ASN A 249 10.17 -0.71 -3.18
CA ASN A 249 10.79 0.52 -3.65
C ASN A 249 12.02 0.22 -4.53
N TYR A 250 12.71 1.27 -4.99
CA TYR A 250 13.92 1.11 -5.81
C TYR A 250 15.01 0.24 -5.15
N GLN A 251 15.17 0.32 -3.82
CA GLN A 251 16.15 -0.49 -3.06
C GLN A 251 15.65 -1.93 -2.79
N LYS A 252 14.37 -2.23 -3.05
CA LYS A 252 13.69 -3.53 -2.85
C LYS A 252 13.65 -4.06 -1.41
N HIS A 253 14.31 -3.41 -0.45
CA HIS A 253 14.30 -3.76 0.97
C HIS A 253 13.10 -3.20 1.74
N PHE A 254 12.45 -2.18 1.19
CA PHE A 254 11.24 -1.56 1.75
C PHE A 254 10.15 -1.57 0.68
N PHE A 255 8.89 -1.63 1.08
CA PHE A 255 7.81 -1.39 0.12
C PHE A 255 7.62 0.11 -0.14
N ASN A 256 7.12 0.41 -1.33
CA ASN A 256 6.62 1.75 -1.63
C ASN A 256 5.14 1.85 -1.24
N SER A 257 4.76 2.92 -0.53
CA SER A 257 3.39 3.11 -0.02
C SER A 257 2.46 3.84 -1.00
N GLY A 258 2.89 4.03 -2.26
CA GLY A 258 2.07 4.61 -3.32
C GLY A 258 1.08 3.65 -3.95
N LEU A 259 1.30 2.34 -3.81
CA LEU A 259 0.31 1.32 -4.10
C LEU A 259 0.37 0.20 -3.06
N MET A 260 -0.71 0.02 -2.32
CA MET A 260 -0.80 -0.98 -1.25
C MET A 260 -2.17 -1.64 -1.24
N LEU A 261 -2.21 -2.96 -1.08
CA LEU A 261 -3.42 -3.68 -0.75
C LEU A 261 -3.51 -3.86 0.77
N VAL A 262 -4.63 -3.40 1.33
CA VAL A 262 -4.91 -3.41 2.77
C VAL A 262 -6.30 -4.00 3.04
N GLU A 263 -6.50 -4.46 4.27
CA GLU A 263 -7.75 -4.95 4.84
C GLU A 263 -8.18 -3.95 5.93
N PRO A 264 -9.21 -3.11 5.67
CA PRO A 264 -9.65 -2.09 6.61
C PRO A 264 -10.07 -2.69 7.96
N SER A 265 -9.61 -2.07 9.03
CA SER A 265 -9.93 -2.47 10.40
C SER A 265 -9.83 -1.25 11.30
N ARG A 266 -10.89 -1.00 12.07
CA ARG A 266 -10.90 0.09 13.06
C ARG A 266 -9.84 -0.15 14.13
N CYS A 267 -9.68 -1.40 14.56
CA CYS A 267 -8.68 -1.77 15.54
C CYS A 267 -7.25 -1.55 15.02
N THR A 268 -7.02 -1.88 13.74
CA THR A 268 -5.74 -1.58 13.06
C THR A 268 -5.49 -0.07 12.99
N PHE A 269 -6.50 0.72 12.61
CA PHE A 269 -6.39 2.18 12.59
C PHE A 269 -6.02 2.74 13.97
N GLU A 270 -6.72 2.32 15.03
CA GLU A 270 -6.46 2.75 16.40
C GLU A 270 -5.03 2.37 16.84
N THR A 271 -4.58 1.15 16.53
CA THR A 271 -3.21 0.69 16.79
C THR A 271 -2.17 1.55 16.06
N LEU A 272 -2.40 1.88 14.79
CA LEU A 272 -1.51 2.75 14.00
C LEU A 272 -1.45 4.17 14.60
N MET A 273 -2.60 4.70 15.03
CA MET A 273 -2.69 6.01 15.69
C MET A 273 -2.00 6.06 17.05
N GLU A 274 -2.00 4.96 17.81
CA GLU A 274 -1.25 4.88 19.07
C GLU A 274 0.26 4.82 18.81
N LYS A 275 0.67 4.03 17.82
CA LYS A 275 2.10 3.81 17.50
C LYS A 275 2.75 5.00 16.81
N MET A 276 1.98 5.86 16.15
CA MET A 276 2.50 7.02 15.42
C MET A 276 3.34 7.97 16.28
N MET A 277 3.11 8.00 17.60
CA MET A 277 3.79 8.87 18.56
C MET A 277 5.09 8.29 19.12
N VAL A 278 5.34 6.99 18.90
CA VAL A 278 6.50 6.27 19.48
C VAL A 278 7.37 5.60 18.42
N VAL A 279 6.82 5.30 17.24
CA VAL A 279 7.56 4.74 16.11
C VAL A 279 7.96 5.87 15.17
N GLU A 280 9.26 6.13 15.10
CA GLU A 280 9.81 7.14 14.20
C GLU A 280 9.80 6.65 12.75
N SER A 281 9.31 7.49 11.84
CA SER A 281 9.37 7.22 10.41
C SER A 281 10.77 7.53 9.88
N TYR A 282 11.44 6.53 9.28
CA TYR A 282 12.81 6.70 8.77
C TYR A 282 12.95 7.78 7.68
N ASN A 283 11.86 8.20 7.04
CA ASN A 283 11.82 9.28 6.05
C ASN A 283 10.86 10.43 6.43
N GLY A 284 10.31 10.40 7.66
CA GLY A 284 9.34 11.37 8.16
C GLY A 284 7.95 11.33 7.51
N GLY A 285 7.71 10.46 6.52
CA GLY A 285 6.44 10.30 5.81
C GLY A 285 5.71 9.00 6.17
N ASP A 286 4.57 8.75 5.52
CA ASP A 286 3.76 7.54 5.72
C ASP A 286 4.52 6.26 5.34
N GLN A 287 5.30 6.28 4.24
CA GLN A 287 6.04 5.11 3.79
C GLN A 287 7.00 4.60 4.87
N GLY A 288 7.72 5.52 5.52
CA GLY A 288 8.69 5.16 6.54
C GLY A 288 8.03 4.57 7.77
N PHE A 289 6.94 5.19 8.22
CA PHE A 289 6.15 4.70 9.35
C PHE A 289 5.57 3.31 9.08
N LEU A 290 4.93 3.13 7.93
CA LEU A 290 4.31 1.85 7.56
C LEU A 290 5.35 0.72 7.41
N ASN A 291 6.56 1.00 6.93
CA ASN A 291 7.65 0.01 6.86
C ASN A 291 8.26 -0.33 8.23
N GLU A 292 8.08 0.51 9.25
CA GLU A 292 8.44 0.15 10.63
C GLU A 292 7.32 -0.60 11.35
N MET A 293 6.06 -0.30 11.01
CA MET A 293 4.88 -0.99 11.53
C MET A 293 4.71 -2.40 10.94
N TYR A 294 4.82 -2.54 9.62
CA TYR A 294 4.73 -3.82 8.91
C TYR A 294 6.11 -4.37 8.64
N ALA A 295 6.61 -5.21 9.55
CA ALA A 295 7.93 -5.82 9.41
C ALA A 295 7.96 -6.85 8.26
N TRP A 296 6.79 -7.36 7.90
CA TRP A 296 6.61 -8.31 6.81
C TRP A 296 5.50 -7.83 5.87
N TRP A 297 5.72 -7.97 4.56
CA TRP A 297 4.74 -7.68 3.52
C TRP A 297 4.89 -8.66 2.35
N HIS A 298 3.83 -8.81 1.57
CA HIS A 298 3.81 -9.65 0.39
C HIS A 298 4.16 -8.83 -0.86
N ARG A 299 5.07 -9.34 -1.69
CA ARG A 299 5.74 -8.57 -2.74
C ARG A 299 4.98 -8.63 -4.06
N LEU A 300 4.35 -7.51 -4.42
CA LEU A 300 3.92 -7.31 -5.79
C LEU A 300 5.10 -7.05 -6.72
N PRO A 301 4.96 -7.37 -8.01
CA PRO A 301 5.94 -7.03 -9.04
C PRO A 301 6.16 -5.53 -9.11
N ALA A 302 7.40 -5.10 -9.36
CA ALA A 302 7.70 -3.67 -9.55
C ALA A 302 6.86 -3.04 -10.69
N LEU A 303 6.42 -3.84 -11.66
CA LEU A 303 5.53 -3.39 -12.75
C LEU A 303 4.13 -2.98 -12.29
N THR A 304 3.69 -3.40 -11.10
CA THR A 304 2.42 -2.97 -10.51
C THR A 304 2.46 -1.57 -9.93
N ASN A 305 3.65 -1.09 -9.56
CA ASN A 305 3.91 0.25 -9.08
C ASN A 305 5.27 0.69 -9.64
N TYR A 306 5.29 0.92 -10.95
CA TYR A 306 6.53 1.22 -11.66
C TYR A 306 6.98 2.63 -11.33
N LEU A 307 7.97 2.76 -10.44
CA LEU A 307 8.55 4.05 -10.07
C LEU A 307 9.26 4.66 -11.29
N LYS A 308 8.85 5.87 -11.70
CA LYS A 308 9.47 6.66 -12.78
C LYS A 308 10.84 7.23 -12.34
N VAL A 309 11.76 6.36 -11.96
CA VAL A 309 13.11 6.71 -11.50
C VAL A 309 14.16 5.87 -12.22
N PHE A 310 15.10 6.56 -12.85
CA PHE A 310 16.17 6.01 -13.66
C PHE A 310 17.49 6.33 -12.99
N VAL A 311 18.26 5.29 -12.74
CA VAL A 311 19.47 5.31 -11.90
C VAL A 311 20.69 4.77 -12.65
N ASP A 312 20.45 4.06 -13.75
CA ASP A 312 21.50 3.61 -14.63
C ASP A 312 21.94 4.82 -15.44
N VAL A 313 23.16 5.28 -15.18
CA VAL A 313 23.75 6.43 -15.86
C VAL A 313 23.90 6.20 -17.37
N ASN A 314 23.82 4.96 -17.84
CA ASN A 314 23.89 4.61 -19.27
C ASN A 314 22.51 4.56 -19.94
N ASP A 315 21.42 4.55 -19.18
CA ASP A 315 20.08 4.65 -19.76
C ASP A 315 19.77 6.12 -20.03
N HIS A 316 20.07 6.59 -21.24
CA HIS A 316 19.76 7.97 -21.64
C HIS A 316 18.35 8.13 -22.21
N LEU A 317 17.65 7.02 -22.48
CA LEU A 317 16.32 7.05 -23.09
C LEU A 317 15.21 7.12 -22.03
N HIS A 318 15.48 6.59 -20.84
CA HIS A 318 14.51 6.48 -19.75
C HIS A 318 13.17 5.93 -20.26
N TYR A 319 13.25 4.89 -21.09
CA TYR A 319 12.11 4.41 -21.84
C TYR A 319 11.27 3.45 -21.01
N VAL A 320 9.97 3.74 -20.93
CA VAL A 320 8.96 2.92 -20.27
C VAL A 320 8.10 2.25 -21.34
N ASN A 321 8.24 0.94 -21.45
CA ASN A 321 7.40 0.16 -22.34
C ASN A 321 5.99 -0.03 -21.74
N LYS A 322 5.01 0.64 -22.34
CA LYS A 322 3.59 0.52 -21.97
C LYS A 322 3.10 -0.93 -21.88
N LYS A 323 3.63 -1.84 -22.69
CA LYS A 323 3.19 -3.24 -22.70
C LYS A 323 3.61 -4.02 -21.46
N ASP A 324 4.54 -3.52 -20.65
CA ASP A 324 5.10 -4.26 -19.52
C ASP A 324 4.45 -3.82 -18.20
N VAL A 325 4.25 -2.51 -18.03
CA VAL A 325 3.77 -1.91 -16.77
C VAL A 325 2.25 -2.06 -16.58
N PHE A 326 1.82 -2.31 -15.34
CA PHE A 326 0.41 -2.23 -14.95
C PHE A 326 0.04 -0.83 -14.45
N ALA A 327 0.93 -0.18 -13.69
CA ALA A 327 0.78 1.22 -13.30
C ALA A 327 2.14 1.93 -13.25
N VAL A 328 2.13 3.23 -13.48
CA VAL A 328 3.32 4.10 -13.44
C VAL A 328 3.17 5.09 -12.30
N HIS A 329 4.18 5.22 -11.45
CA HIS A 329 4.24 6.17 -10.35
C HIS A 329 5.17 7.32 -10.71
N TYR A 330 4.59 8.51 -10.91
CA TYR A 330 5.28 9.69 -11.40
C TYR A 330 6.03 10.39 -10.27
N THR A 331 7.30 10.03 -10.08
CA THR A 331 8.24 10.76 -9.23
C THR A 331 8.81 11.98 -9.95
N GLY A 332 9.42 12.91 -9.20
CA GLY A 332 9.86 14.20 -9.73
C GLY A 332 8.71 15.18 -9.94
N LEU A 333 8.83 16.05 -10.96
CA LEU A 333 7.76 16.93 -11.41
C LEU A 333 6.61 16.10 -11.99
N LYS A 334 5.38 16.47 -11.63
CA LYS A 334 4.17 15.74 -12.02
C LYS A 334 3.74 16.11 -13.46
N PRO A 335 3.14 15.18 -14.23
CA PRO A 335 2.80 15.43 -15.64
C PRO A 335 1.93 16.68 -15.86
N TRP A 336 0.95 16.91 -15.00
CA TRP A 336 0.06 18.09 -15.07
C TRP A 336 0.72 19.42 -14.72
N LYS A 337 1.98 19.41 -14.28
CA LYS A 337 2.79 20.62 -14.11
C LYS A 337 3.60 20.99 -15.35
N CYS A 338 3.72 20.08 -16.32
CA CYS A 338 4.40 20.37 -17.58
C CYS A 338 3.45 21.10 -18.54
N GLU A 339 3.97 22.10 -19.24
CA GLU A 339 3.24 22.83 -20.29
C GLU A 339 3.16 22.01 -21.59
N ASP A 340 4.23 21.29 -21.91
CA ASP A 340 4.32 20.41 -23.08
C ASP A 340 3.76 19.01 -22.77
N GLU A 341 2.92 18.51 -23.68
CA GLU A 341 2.30 17.18 -23.60
C GLU A 341 3.22 16.07 -24.15
N GLU A 342 4.19 16.42 -24.98
CA GLU A 342 5.08 15.48 -25.67
C GLU A 342 6.44 15.34 -24.97
N SER A 343 6.93 16.41 -24.34
CA SER A 343 8.19 16.44 -23.60
C SER A 343 7.96 16.48 -22.09
N ASP A 344 8.61 15.58 -21.35
CA ASP A 344 8.59 15.57 -19.90
C ASP A 344 9.46 16.72 -19.36
N CYS A 345 8.84 17.70 -18.70
CA CYS A 345 9.53 18.86 -18.14
C CYS A 345 10.57 18.53 -17.05
N ASN A 346 10.62 17.27 -16.57
CA ASN A 346 11.75 16.80 -15.76
C ASN A 346 13.09 16.87 -16.53
N TRP A 347 13.09 16.87 -17.87
CA TRP A 347 14.29 17.09 -18.70
C TRP A 347 14.82 18.52 -18.63
N ASP A 348 14.01 19.50 -18.21
CA ASP A 348 14.41 20.91 -18.20
C ASP A 348 15.30 21.25 -17.00
N VAL A 349 15.31 20.39 -15.98
CA VAL A 349 16.04 20.63 -14.74
C VAL A 349 16.96 19.45 -14.44
N LEU A 350 18.28 19.68 -14.45
CA LEU A 350 19.30 18.63 -14.28
C LEU A 350 19.07 17.70 -13.07
N LYS A 351 18.67 18.26 -11.92
CA LYS A 351 18.38 17.46 -10.70
C LYS A 351 17.17 16.51 -10.85
N PHE A 352 16.32 16.74 -11.84
CA PHE A 352 15.14 15.93 -12.12
C PHE A 352 15.31 15.00 -13.33
N HIS A 353 16.45 15.05 -14.03
CA HIS A 353 16.72 14.16 -15.17
C HIS A 353 16.53 12.69 -14.83
N ARG A 354 16.94 12.27 -13.62
CA ARG A 354 16.73 10.91 -13.11
C ARG A 354 15.26 10.48 -12.99
N TYR A 355 14.30 11.40 -13.15
CA TYR A 355 12.87 11.13 -13.15
C TYR A 355 12.23 11.39 -14.51
N ALA A 356 12.98 11.86 -15.51
CA ALA A 356 12.43 12.29 -16.78
C ALA A 356 12.16 11.10 -17.70
N SER A 357 10.98 11.02 -18.31
CA SER A 357 10.66 10.01 -19.31
C SER A 357 9.54 10.48 -20.24
N ASN A 358 9.88 10.76 -21.50
CA ASN A 358 8.89 11.16 -22.51
C ASN A 358 7.86 10.05 -22.77
N SER A 359 8.29 8.79 -22.74
CA SER A 359 7.40 7.65 -22.93
C SER A 359 6.35 7.52 -21.81
N ALA A 360 6.75 7.66 -20.54
CA ALA A 360 5.82 7.66 -19.41
C ALA A 360 4.93 8.91 -19.42
N HIS A 361 5.49 10.08 -19.76
CA HIS A 361 4.74 11.33 -19.86
C HIS A 361 3.59 11.24 -20.86
N LYS A 362 3.88 10.72 -22.07
CA LYS A 362 2.86 10.48 -23.10
C LYS A 362 1.77 9.51 -22.66
N MET A 363 2.08 8.55 -21.77
CA MET A 363 1.04 7.66 -21.22
C MET A 363 0.01 8.44 -20.39
N TRP A 364 0.45 9.38 -19.56
CA TRP A 364 -0.45 10.23 -18.75
C TRP A 364 -1.29 11.12 -19.65
N TRP A 365 -0.65 11.81 -20.60
CA TRP A 365 -1.36 12.70 -21.54
C TRP A 365 -2.31 11.96 -22.46
N LYS A 366 -2.04 10.69 -22.78
CA LYS A 366 -2.99 9.87 -23.54
C LYS A 366 -4.30 9.67 -22.79
N VAL A 367 -4.25 9.42 -21.48
CA VAL A 367 -5.46 9.31 -20.66
C VAL A 367 -6.13 10.67 -20.52
N TYR A 368 -5.37 11.73 -20.26
CA TYR A 368 -5.90 13.09 -20.21
C TYR A 368 -6.69 13.45 -21.47
N LYS A 369 -6.15 13.18 -22.66
CA LYS A 369 -6.78 13.45 -23.96
C LYS A 369 -8.07 12.65 -24.17
N SER A 370 -8.20 11.45 -23.59
CA SER A 370 -9.40 10.63 -23.72
C SER A 370 -10.52 10.98 -22.73
N MET A 371 -10.27 11.85 -21.74
CA MET A 371 -11.28 12.28 -20.78
C MET A 371 -12.34 13.20 -21.42
N PRO A 372 -13.54 13.27 -20.82
CA PRO A 372 -14.53 14.31 -21.10
C PRO A 372 -13.94 15.74 -21.10
N GLU A 373 -14.50 16.61 -21.95
CA GLU A 373 -13.98 17.97 -22.18
C GLU A 373 -13.99 18.84 -20.92
N ASP A 374 -15.07 18.77 -20.14
CA ASP A 374 -15.23 19.45 -18.86
C ASP A 374 -14.13 19.07 -17.84
N LEU A 375 -13.76 17.79 -17.77
CA LEU A 375 -12.65 17.34 -16.91
C LEU A 375 -11.28 17.80 -17.42
N ARG A 376 -11.08 17.81 -18.74
CA ARG A 376 -9.85 18.33 -19.35
C ARG A 376 -9.69 19.82 -19.07
N ASP A 377 -10.77 20.59 -19.26
CA ASP A 377 -10.80 22.03 -19.05
C ASP A 377 -10.53 22.37 -17.59
N TYR A 378 -11.18 21.67 -16.66
CA TYR A 378 -10.91 21.83 -15.22
C TYR A 378 -9.41 21.62 -14.91
N CYS A 379 -8.82 20.53 -15.39
CA CYS A 379 -7.40 20.25 -15.21
C CYS A 379 -6.48 21.29 -15.89
N SER A 380 -6.91 21.86 -17.02
CA SER A 380 -6.14 22.85 -17.78
C SER A 380 -5.91 24.13 -16.97
N LEU A 381 -6.82 24.46 -16.06
CA LEU A 381 -6.70 25.60 -15.13
C LEU A 381 -5.53 25.46 -14.15
N TYR A 382 -5.03 24.24 -13.95
CA TYR A 382 -3.89 23.94 -13.08
C TYR A 382 -2.57 23.83 -13.86
N ARG A 383 -2.60 23.91 -15.21
CA ARG A 383 -1.39 23.99 -16.05
C ARG A 383 -0.64 25.30 -15.80
N GLY A 384 0.68 25.24 -15.68
CA GLY A 384 1.54 26.42 -15.56
C GLY A 384 1.36 27.27 -14.29
N LYS A 385 0.38 26.97 -13.43
CA LYS A 385 0.23 27.66 -12.13
C LYS A 385 1.28 27.14 -11.15
N ASN A 386 2.27 28.01 -10.90
CA ASN A 386 3.34 27.98 -9.90
C ASN A 386 4.76 27.72 -10.44
N ASN A 387 5.31 28.72 -11.13
CA ASN A 387 6.76 28.98 -11.12
C ASN A 387 7.23 29.71 -9.84
N GLU A 388 6.33 30.07 -8.91
CA GLU A 388 6.68 30.95 -7.77
C GLU A 388 6.71 30.28 -6.37
N THR A 389 6.29 29.01 -6.21
CA THR A 389 6.31 28.34 -4.88
C THR A 389 7.38 27.26 -4.70
N TYR A 390 8.21 26.96 -5.71
CA TYR A 390 9.49 26.28 -5.49
C TYR A 390 10.59 27.27 -5.06
N ARG A 391 10.27 28.22 -4.16
CA ARG A 391 11.31 28.90 -3.37
C ARG A 391 11.84 27.93 -2.33
N SER A 392 12.84 27.16 -2.75
CA SER A 392 13.68 26.25 -1.97
C SER A 392 12.96 25.11 -1.24
N PRO A 393 13.21 23.87 -1.69
CA PRO A 393 13.60 22.84 -0.78
C PRO A 393 15.09 22.58 -1.01
N ASN A 394 15.93 23.17 -0.17
CA ASN A 394 17.23 22.58 0.19
C ASN A 394 17.09 21.16 0.79
N GLU A 395 15.94 20.51 0.71
CA GLU A 395 15.67 19.19 1.28
C GLU A 395 14.66 18.39 0.43
N VAL A 396 14.82 18.31 -0.90
CA VAL A 396 14.71 16.97 -1.50
C VAL A 396 16.02 16.28 -1.12
N ARG A 397 16.18 15.97 0.18
CA ARG A 397 17.18 15.00 0.56
C ARG A 397 16.80 13.76 -0.19
N ASP A 398 17.77 13.17 -0.87
CA ASP A 398 17.68 11.82 -1.39
C ASP A 398 16.85 10.96 -0.43
N ILE A 399 15.99 10.11 -0.96
CA ILE A 399 15.49 8.97 -0.20
C ILE A 399 16.73 8.40 0.48
N PRO A 400 16.88 8.51 1.80
CA PRO A 400 18.15 8.17 2.41
C PRO A 400 18.43 6.73 2.04
N VAL A 401 19.60 6.50 1.42
CA VAL A 401 20.19 5.19 1.35
C VAL A 401 20.50 4.84 2.79
N VAL A 402 19.51 4.32 3.50
CA VAL A 402 19.72 3.79 4.83
C VAL A 402 20.48 2.49 4.62
N ASN A 403 21.81 2.61 4.54
CA ASN A 403 22.71 1.51 4.85
C ASN A 403 22.56 1.22 6.35
N LYS A 404 21.46 0.59 6.73
CA LYS A 404 21.45 -0.23 7.94
C LYS A 404 22.30 -1.44 7.57
N GLY A 405 23.54 -1.45 8.06
CA GLY A 405 24.39 -2.63 8.00
C GLY A 405 23.60 -3.85 8.45
N LEU A 406 23.76 -4.94 7.70
CA LEU A 406 23.21 -6.25 8.02
C LEU A 406 23.59 -6.70 9.43
#